data_AF-A0A845GGR1-F1
#
_entry.id   AF-A0A845GGR1-F1
#
_cell.length_a   1.000
_cell.length_b   1.000
_cell.length_c   1.000
_cell.angle_alpha   90.00
_cell.angle_beta   90.00
_cell.angle_gamma   90.00
#
_symmetry.space_group_name_H-M   'P 1'
#
loop_
_entity.id
_entity.type
_entity.pdbx_description
1 polymer ?
#
loop_
_entity_poly.entity_id
_entity_poly.type
_entity_poly.pdbx_seq_one_letter_code
_entity_poly.pdbx_strand_id
1 'polypeptide(L)' 'MATQNVWNLKYVVGNPAMFSKVTTAAGSPMKRNEALSGAQTIEANGGWRVWVEHAETGKRIFESDAEKEYSRVMTEIVNS' A
#
# COMPACT_ATOMS: atom_id res chain seq x y z
N MET A 1 -14.13 -10.34 17.18
CA MET A 1 -14.01 -9.68 15.86
C MET A 1 -12.75 -10.20 15.20
N ALA A 2 -12.83 -10.67 13.95
CA ALA A 2 -11.86 -11.58 13.35
C ALA A 2 -10.40 -11.11 13.46
N THR A 3 -9.65 -11.84 14.27
CA THR A 3 -8.22 -11.78 14.61
C THR A 3 -7.32 -12.37 13.52
N GLN A 4 -7.80 -12.45 12.28
CA GLN A 4 -7.09 -13.14 11.21
C GLN A 4 -6.04 -12.24 10.55
N ASN A 5 -4.85 -12.82 10.41
CA ASN A 5 -3.71 -12.26 9.70
C ASN A 5 -3.95 -12.39 8.20
N VAL A 6 -4.72 -11.45 7.63
CA VAL A 6 -5.13 -11.47 6.21
C VAL A 6 -4.80 -10.17 5.46
N TRP A 7 -4.11 -9.23 6.10
CA TRP A 7 -3.81 -7.93 5.52
C TRP A 7 -2.33 -7.81 5.19
N ASN A 8 -2.02 -7.62 3.92
CA ASN A 8 -0.68 -7.29 3.47
C ASN A 8 -0.47 -5.78 3.55
N LEU A 9 0.63 -5.37 4.18
CA LEU A 9 1.12 -4.01 4.08
C LEU A 9 2.16 -3.94 2.96
N LYS A 10 1.86 -3.19 1.91
CA LYS A 10 2.70 -3.04 0.72
C LYS A 10 3.20 -1.59 0.62
N TYR A 11 4.43 -1.41 0.19
CA TYR A 11 4.98 -0.07 -0.01
C TYR A 11 6.06 -0.02 -1.09
N VAL A 12 6.26 1.16 -1.65
CA VAL A 12 7.37 1.51 -2.53
C VAL A 12 8.14 2.64 -1.85
N VAL A 13 9.43 2.39 -1.61
CA VAL A 13 10.32 3.32 -0.92
C VAL A 13 10.76 4.44 -1.85
N GLY A 14 10.76 5.67 -1.36
CA GLY A 14 11.29 6.83 -2.07
C GLY A 14 10.32 7.37 -3.13
N ASN A 15 10.87 8.09 -4.12
CA ASN A 15 10.06 8.75 -5.15
C ASN A 15 9.37 7.72 -6.07
N PRO A 16 8.04 7.68 -6.12
CA PRO A 16 7.29 6.70 -6.88
C PRO A 16 7.35 6.86 -8.39
N ALA A 17 7.77 8.03 -8.88
CA ALA A 17 8.04 8.24 -10.30
C ALA A 17 9.35 7.56 -10.74
N MET A 18 10.25 7.26 -9.79
CA MET A 18 11.57 6.67 -10.06
C MET A 18 11.66 5.21 -9.62
N PHE A 19 10.97 4.84 -8.54
CA PHE A 19 11.02 3.49 -7.99
C PHE A 19 9.69 2.78 -8.21
N SER A 20 9.77 1.56 -8.74
CA SER A 20 8.61 0.70 -8.98
C SER A 20 8.61 -0.57 -8.14
N LYS A 21 9.67 -0.78 -7.33
CA LYS A 21 9.82 -2.00 -6.54
C LYS A 21 8.85 -2.02 -5.37
N VAL A 22 7.82 -2.84 -5.51
CA VAL A 22 6.87 -3.12 -4.44
C VAL A 22 7.51 -4.03 -3.41
N THR A 23 7.49 -3.58 -2.16
CA THR A 23 7.95 -4.33 -0.99
C THR A 23 6.75 -4.70 -0.14
N THR A 24 6.78 -5.90 0.44
CA THR A 24 5.78 -6.35 1.42
C THR A 24 6.41 -6.28 2.80
N ALA A 25 5.74 -5.66 3.77
CA ALA A 25 6.25 -5.55 5.12
C ALA A 25 6.46 -6.93 5.75
N ALA A 26 7.57 -7.10 6.46
CA ALA A 26 7.85 -8.31 7.22
C ALA A 26 6.74 -8.55 8.24
N GLY A 27 6.26 -9.80 8.33
CA GLY A 27 5.10 -10.16 9.16
C GLY A 27 3.76 -10.03 8.45
N SER A 28 3.72 -9.62 7.17
CA SER A 28 2.52 -9.80 6.35
C SER A 28 2.31 -11.28 6.00
N PRO A 29 1.05 -11.75 5.91
CA PRO A 29 -0.15 -11.00 6.25
C PRO A 29 -0.28 -10.79 7.76
N MET A 30 -0.79 -9.64 8.18
CA MET A 30 -0.91 -9.21 9.58
C MET A 30 -2.36 -8.80 9.91
N LYS A 31 -2.61 -8.42 11.17
CA LYS A 31 -3.95 -7.95 11.57
C LYS A 31 -4.27 -6.62 10.92
N ARG A 32 -5.56 -6.35 10.75
CA ARG A 32 -6.05 -5.11 10.12
C ARG A 32 -5.49 -3.86 10.77
N ASN A 33 -5.56 -3.79 12.11
CA ASN A 33 -5.08 -2.61 12.86
C ASN A 33 -3.57 -2.44 12.72
N GLU A 34 -2.80 -3.53 12.76
CA GLU A 34 -1.33 -3.50 12.59
C GLU A 34 -0.96 -3.00 11.19
N ALA A 35 -1.64 -3.51 10.15
CA ALA A 35 -1.41 -3.08 8.77
C ALA A 35 -1.73 -1.59 8.57
N LEU A 36 -2.85 -1.11 9.13
CA LEU A 36 -3.26 0.29 9.04
C LEU A 36 -2.30 1.22 9.81
N SER A 37 -1.90 0.85 11.04
CA SER A 37 -0.94 1.64 11.81
C SER A 37 0.44 1.68 11.14
N GLY A 38 0.89 0.55 10.58
CA GLY A 38 2.12 0.49 9.79
C GLY A 38 2.04 1.36 8.54
N ALA A 39 0.91 1.33 7.83
CA ALA A 39 0.68 2.16 6.65
C ALA A 39 0.75 3.66 6.97
N GLN A 40 0.10 4.10 8.06
CA GLN A 40 0.15 5.49 8.52
C GLN A 40 1.58 5.92 8.89
N THR A 41 2.33 5.04 9.54
CA THR A 41 3.73 5.32 9.90
C THR A 41 4.60 5.49 8.65
N ILE A 42 4.39 4.65 7.64
CA ILE A 42 5.13 4.72 6.37
C ILE A 42 4.74 5.98 5.60
N GLU A 43 3.45 6.28 5.52
CA GLU A 43 2.93 7.48 4.85
C GLU A 43 3.53 8.76 5.46
N ALA A 44 3.68 8.80 6.78
CA ALA A 44 4.29 9.91 7.49
C ALA A 44 5.76 10.20 7.09
N ASN A 45 6.48 9.22 6.52
CA ASN A 45 7.83 9.47 5.98
C ASN A 45 7.84 10.36 4.73
N GLY A 46 6.67 10.62 4.13
CA GLY A 46 6.50 11.52 3.00
C GLY A 46 6.95 10.92 1.67
N GLY A 47 6.08 11.01 0.66
CA GLY A 47 6.41 10.65 -0.72
C GLY A 47 6.47 9.16 -1.04
N TRP A 48 6.30 8.25 -0.08
CA TRP A 48 6.25 6.82 -0.35
C TRP A 48 4.85 6.39 -0.77
N ARG A 49 4.77 5.45 -1.71
CA ARG A 49 3.51 4.75 -2.01
C ARG A 49 3.32 3.66 -0.97
N VAL A 50 2.17 3.62 -0.33
CA VAL A 50 1.84 2.59 0.63
C VAL A 50 0.37 2.25 0.52
N TRP A 51 0.04 0.97 0.60
CA TRP A 51 -1.34 0.50 0.61
C TRP A 51 -1.47 -0.76 1.45
N VAL A 52 -2.70 -1.01 1.90
CA VAL A 52 -3.08 -2.22 2.61
C VAL A 52 -4.08 -2.98 1.75
N GLU A 53 -3.73 -4.22 1.41
CA GLU A 53 -4.56 -5.11 0.60
C GLU A 53 -4.85 -6.41 1.35
N HIS A 54 -6.01 -7.00 1.07
CA HIS A 54 -6.34 -8.33 1.53
C HIS A 54 -5.47 -9.36 0.80
N ALA A 55 -4.87 -10.28 1.54
CA ALA A 55 -3.88 -11.21 1.01
C ALA A 55 -4.42 -12.15 -0.08
N GLU A 56 -5.67 -12.61 0.07
CA GLU A 56 -6.30 -13.50 -0.92
C GLU A 56 -7.06 -12.76 -2.02
N THR A 57 -7.89 -11.78 -1.67
CA THR A 57 -8.78 -11.11 -2.64
C THR A 57 -8.15 -9.91 -3.35
N GLY A 58 -6.99 -9.43 -2.88
CA GLY A 58 -6.36 -8.20 -3.39
C GLY A 58 -7.13 -6.91 -3.06
N LYS A 59 -8.26 -6.99 -2.34
CA LYS A 59 -9.08 -5.83 -2.01
C LYS A 59 -8.30 -4.84 -1.13
N ARG A 60 -8.16 -3.61 -1.59
CA ARG A 60 -7.50 -2.53 -0.84
C ARG A 60 -8.45 -1.86 0.14
N ILE A 61 -7.96 -1.55 1.34
CA ILE A 61 -8.70 -0.84 2.39
C ILE A 61 -8.04 0.47 2.82
N PHE A 62 -6.83 0.71 2.35
CA PHE A 62 -6.06 1.92 2.58
C PHE A 62 -5.07 2.10 1.44
N GLU A 63 -4.87 3.34 1.01
CA GLU A 63 -3.90 3.77 0.01
C GLU A 63 -3.43 5.17 0.39
N SER A 64 -2.12 5.42 0.33
CA SER A 64 -1.58 6.77 0.49
C SER A 64 -1.92 7.64 -0.70
N ASP A 65 -1.88 8.95 -0.51
CA ASP A 65 -2.15 9.90 -1.59
C ASP A 65 -1.16 9.75 -2.76
N ALA A 66 0.09 9.38 -2.48
CA ALA A 66 1.08 9.04 -3.51
C ALA A 66 0.68 7.80 -4.35
N GLU A 67 0.05 6.78 -3.74
CA GLU A 67 -0.47 5.60 -4.46
C GLU A 67 -1.69 5.95 -5.31
N LYS A 68 -2.60 6.77 -4.76
CA LYS A 68 -3.79 7.24 -5.49
C LYS A 68 -3.40 8.06 -6.71
N GLU A 69 -2.47 9.00 -6.55
CA GLU A 69 -1.98 9.84 -7.65
C GLU A 69 -1.30 8.99 -8.72
N TYR A 70 -0.42 8.07 -8.32
CA TYR A 70 0.21 7.14 -9.26
C TYR A 70 -0.83 6.31 -10.02
N SER A 71 -1.83 5.76 -9.33
CA SER A 71 -2.88 4.94 -9.93
C SER A 71 -3.72 5.73 -10.93
N ARG A 72 -4.00 7.00 -10.62
CA ARG A 72 -4.68 7.93 -11.53
C ARG A 72 -3.86 8.18 -12.80
N VAL A 73 -2.60 8.59 -12.65
CA VAL A 73 -1.71 8.89 -13.78
C VAL A 73 -1.53 7.66 -14.67
N MET A 74 -1.31 6.48 -14.09
CA MET A 74 -1.17 5.25 -14.87
C MET A 74 -2.45 4.86 -15.60
N THR A 75 -3.61 5.10 -15.00
CA THR A 75 -4.90 4.84 -15.66
C THR A 75 -5.10 5.79 -16.84
N GLU A 76 -4.71 7.06 -16.72
CA GLU A 76 -4.79 8.04 -17.81
C GLU A 76 -3.84 7.66 -18.97
N ILE A 77 -2.61 7.20 -18.69
CA ILE A 77 -1.64 6.77 -19.71
C ILE A 77 -2.09 5.52 -20.47
N VAL A 78 -2.71 4.55 -19.80
CA VAL A 78 -3.14 3.29 -20.44
C VAL A 78 -4.34 3.47 -21.36
N ASN A 79 -5.15 4.51 -21.14
CA ASN A 79 -6.36 4.80 -21.92
C ASN A 79 -6.13 5.82 -23.05
N SER A 80 -4.90 6.32 -23.22
CA SER A 80 -4.48 7.25 -24.28
C SER A 80 -3.68 6.54 -25.37
#